data_AF-A0A7J9WEK7-F1
#
_entry.id   AF-A0A7J9WEK7-F1
#
_cell.length_a   1.000
_cell.length_b   1.000
_cell.length_c   1.000
_cell.angle_alpha   90.00
_cell.angle_beta   90.00
_cell.angle_gamma   90.00
#
_symmetry.space_group_name_H-M   'P 1'
#
loop_
_entity.id
_entity.type
_entity.pdbx_description
1 polymer ?
#
loop_
_entity_poly.entity_id
_entity_poly.type
_entity_poly.pdbx_seq_one_letter_code
_entity_poly.pdbx_strand_id
1 'polypeptide(L)'
;MRYAVILVVLLAGCGSDGTSGESTSKPLPEATAGAASDGESITGMFAGDANLEGGCAWIDDGDTKWQVEWPEGYQVTFDPLTLNGPGGVAASEGDTVTARGTERRDVMTTCQVGPVWAATDVAVGDG
;
A
#
# COMPACT_ATOMS: atom_id res chain seq x y z
N MET A 1 26.40 -14.09 -48.45
CA MET A 1 26.61 -13.02 -49.45
C MET A 1 26.62 -11.70 -48.71
N ARG A 2 27.70 -10.93 -48.88
CA ARG A 2 27.94 -9.64 -48.25
C ARG A 2 27.11 -8.58 -48.97
N TYR A 3 26.33 -7.77 -48.24
CA TYR A 3 26.06 -6.39 -48.66
C TYR A 3 25.93 -5.51 -47.42
N ALA A 4 26.99 -4.74 -47.17
CA ALA A 4 26.91 -3.51 -46.42
C ALA A 4 26.33 -2.45 -47.36
N VAL A 5 25.30 -1.73 -46.93
CA VAL A 5 24.89 -0.47 -47.54
C VAL A 5 24.79 0.54 -46.41
N ILE A 6 25.83 1.36 -46.30
CA ILE A 6 25.87 2.57 -45.51
C ILE A 6 25.18 3.64 -46.37
N LEU A 7 24.10 4.22 -45.88
CA LEU A 7 23.49 5.42 -46.45
C LEU A 7 23.50 6.52 -45.39
N VAL A 8 24.44 7.45 -45.54
CA VAL A 8 24.50 8.70 -44.79
C VAL A 8 23.72 9.73 -45.59
N VAL A 9 22.68 10.31 -44.99
CA VAL A 9 21.98 11.47 -45.55
C VAL A 9 22.06 12.60 -44.53
N LEU A 10 22.89 13.59 -44.86
CA LEU A 10 22.96 14.89 -44.22
C LEU A 10 21.90 15.79 -44.85
N LEU A 11 20.88 16.18 -44.08
CA LEU A 11 19.97 17.26 -44.44
C LEU A 11 20.15 18.40 -43.44
N ALA A 12 20.86 19.43 -43.88
CA ALA A 12 20.77 20.77 -43.31
C ALA A 12 19.55 21.46 -43.95
N GLY A 13 18.57 21.84 -43.13
CA GLY A 13 17.38 22.57 -43.55
C GLY A 13 16.88 23.46 -42.42
N CYS A 14 17.09 24.76 -42.58
CA CYS A 14 16.60 25.83 -41.71
C CYS A 14 15.20 26.25 -42.20
N GLY A 15 14.24 26.37 -41.30
CA GLY A 15 12.89 26.84 -41.61
C GLY A 15 12.08 27.03 -40.33
N SER A 16 11.95 28.29 -39.91
CA SER A 16 11.18 28.71 -38.74
C SER A 16 9.70 28.82 -39.10
N ASP A 17 8.83 28.12 -38.38
CA ASP A 17 7.41 28.48 -38.27
C ASP A 17 6.88 28.08 -36.89
N GLY A 18 6.22 29.02 -36.24
CA GLY A 18 5.88 28.99 -34.83
C GLY A 18 4.80 27.97 -34.45
N THR A 19 4.94 27.41 -33.26
CA THR A 19 3.80 27.05 -32.44
C THR A 19 4.21 27.14 -30.98
N SER A 20 3.52 28.02 -30.27
CA SER A 20 3.55 28.12 -28.82
C SER A 20 3.01 26.81 -28.25
N GLY A 21 3.89 26.06 -27.61
CA GLY A 21 3.57 24.83 -26.90
C GLY A 21 4.52 24.70 -25.72
N GLU A 22 4.56 25.73 -24.87
CA GLU A 22 5.23 25.67 -23.59
C GLU A 22 4.41 24.73 -22.68
N SER A 23 4.62 23.42 -22.87
CA SER A 23 4.31 22.46 -21.82
C SER A 23 5.29 22.73 -20.71
N THR A 24 4.86 23.56 -19.77
CA THR A 24 5.42 23.61 -18.43
C THR A 24 5.28 22.20 -17.86
N SER A 25 6.27 21.34 -18.10
CA SER A 25 6.44 20.11 -17.34
C SER A 25 6.76 20.54 -15.92
N LYS A 26 5.70 20.84 -15.18
CA LYS A 26 5.72 20.96 -13.73
C LYS A 26 6.40 19.69 -13.23
N PRO A 27 7.55 19.76 -12.54
CA PRO A 27 8.10 18.58 -11.91
C PRO A 27 7.00 18.02 -11.02
N LEU A 28 6.61 16.77 -11.31
CA LEU A 28 5.71 16.02 -10.46
C LEU A 28 6.38 16.02 -9.07
N PRO A 29 5.69 16.41 -7.99
CA PRO A 29 6.29 16.31 -6.68
C PRO A 29 6.75 14.87 -6.49
N GLU A 30 8.04 14.71 -6.16
CA GLU A 30 8.60 13.47 -5.65
C GLU A 30 7.60 12.90 -4.65
N ALA A 31 7.19 11.65 -4.89
CA ALA A 31 6.50 10.85 -3.89
C ALA A 31 7.41 10.82 -2.68
N THR A 32 7.13 11.69 -1.72
CA THR A 32 7.68 11.61 -0.39
C THR A 32 7.16 10.29 0.13
N ALA A 33 7.97 9.23 0.03
CA ALA A 33 7.81 8.05 0.86
C ALA A 33 7.65 8.60 2.26
N GLY A 34 6.43 8.51 2.79
CA GLY A 34 6.07 9.10 4.07
C GLY A 34 7.13 8.67 5.05
N ALA A 35 7.84 9.64 5.62
CA ALA A 35 8.77 9.37 6.70
C ALA A 35 7.99 8.56 7.72
N ALA A 36 8.37 7.28 7.88
CA ALA A 36 7.82 6.42 8.90
C ALA A 36 8.03 7.16 10.20
N SER A 37 6.97 7.80 10.70
CA SER A 37 6.99 8.38 12.03
C SER A 37 7.31 7.23 12.98
N ASP A 38 8.01 7.50 14.08
CA ASP A 38 8.32 6.54 15.14
C ASP A 38 7.02 6.03 15.81
N GLY A 39 6.19 5.34 15.04
CA GLY A 39 4.88 4.87 15.42
C GLY A 39 5.00 3.77 16.44
N GLU A 40 4.02 3.75 17.34
CA GLU A 40 3.78 2.65 18.25
C GLU A 40 3.46 1.38 17.44
N SER A 41 3.51 0.23 18.10
CA SER A 41 3.20 -1.05 17.46
C SER A 41 2.19 -1.80 18.31
N ILE A 42 1.19 -2.38 17.64
CA ILE A 42 0.33 -3.41 18.21
C ILE A 42 0.80 -4.77 17.67
N THR A 43 0.75 -5.80 18.53
CA THR A 43 1.07 -7.17 18.15
C THR A 43 -0.01 -8.08 18.67
N GLY A 44 -0.53 -8.95 17.82
CA GLY A 44 -1.59 -9.87 18.21
C GLY A 44 -1.95 -10.84 17.11
N MET A 45 -3.00 -11.60 17.34
CA MET A 45 -3.51 -12.59 16.40
C MET A 45 -4.32 -11.90 15.29
N PHE A 46 -4.03 -12.22 14.03
CA PHE A 46 -4.83 -11.76 12.90
C PHE A 46 -6.13 -12.56 12.82
N ALA A 47 -7.25 -11.85 12.87
CA ALA A 47 -8.59 -12.44 12.86
C ALA A 47 -9.57 -11.54 12.11
N GLY A 48 -10.74 -12.08 11.80
CA GLY A 48 -11.73 -11.38 11.01
C GLY A 48 -13.05 -12.13 10.90
N ASP A 49 -14.09 -11.41 10.48
CA ASP A 49 -15.42 -11.96 10.23
C ASP A 49 -15.99 -11.32 8.96
N ALA A 50 -16.24 -12.17 7.95
CA ALA A 50 -16.81 -11.78 6.67
C ALA A 50 -18.26 -11.28 6.78
N ASN A 51 -18.97 -11.64 7.85
CA ASN A 51 -20.39 -11.35 8.04
C ASN A 51 -20.63 -9.99 8.72
N LEU A 52 -19.57 -9.36 9.24
CA LEU A 52 -19.67 -8.03 9.85
C LEU A 52 -19.54 -6.95 8.77
N GLU A 53 -20.67 -6.30 8.46
CA GLU A 53 -20.75 -5.09 7.61
C GLU A 53 -19.93 -5.13 6.30
N GLY A 54 -19.83 -6.30 5.65
CA GLY A 54 -19.09 -6.49 4.39
C GLY A 54 -17.67 -7.03 4.54
N GLY A 55 -17.27 -7.40 5.76
CA GLY A 55 -16.00 -8.03 6.09
C GLY A 55 -15.13 -7.14 6.97
N CYS A 56 -14.85 -7.62 8.17
CA CYS A 56 -14.02 -6.92 9.14
C CYS A 56 -12.82 -7.77 9.52
N ALA A 57 -11.63 -7.16 9.58
CA ALA A 57 -10.43 -7.82 10.06
C ALA A 57 -9.72 -6.91 11.06
N TRP A 58 -9.05 -7.55 12.02
CA TRP A 58 -8.43 -6.90 13.16
C TRP A 58 -7.22 -7.68 13.65
N ILE A 59 -6.45 -7.05 14.52
CA ILE A 59 -5.43 -7.69 15.34
C ILE A 59 -5.97 -7.77 16.77
N ASP A 60 -6.03 -8.98 17.31
CA ASP A 60 -6.44 -9.24 18.70
C ASP A 60 -5.18 -9.42 19.56
N ASP A 61 -4.86 -8.43 20.38
CA ASP A 61 -3.68 -8.48 21.28
C ASP A 61 -3.97 -9.24 22.59
N GLY A 62 -5.20 -9.74 22.77
CA GLY A 62 -5.68 -10.45 23.96
C GLY A 62 -6.53 -9.56 24.88
N ASP A 63 -6.36 -8.25 24.84
CA ASP A 63 -7.15 -7.28 25.60
C ASP A 63 -8.09 -6.48 24.70
N THR A 64 -7.63 -6.14 23.49
CA THR A 64 -8.29 -5.26 22.53
C THR A 64 -8.25 -5.84 21.12
N LYS A 65 -9.40 -5.75 20.43
CA LYS A 65 -9.48 -5.99 18.99
C LYS A 65 -9.28 -4.69 18.25
N TRP A 66 -8.09 -4.53 17.68
CA TRP A 66 -7.71 -3.35 16.91
C TRP A 66 -8.18 -3.51 15.48
N GLN A 67 -9.16 -2.70 15.06
CA GLN A 67 -9.48 -2.65 13.65
C GLN A 67 -8.34 -1.95 12.91
N VAL A 68 -7.70 -2.66 11.99
CA VAL A 68 -6.53 -2.12 11.31
C VAL A 68 -6.94 -1.52 9.96
N GLU A 69 -6.61 -0.25 9.77
CA GLU A 69 -6.50 0.33 8.44
C GLU A 69 -5.14 -0.09 7.88
N TRP A 70 -5.16 -1.08 6.98
CA TRP A 70 -3.95 -1.66 6.42
C TRP A 70 -3.21 -0.67 5.51
N PRO A 71 -1.86 -0.68 5.50
CA PRO A 71 -1.10 0.22 4.65
C PRO A 71 -1.29 -0.12 3.17
N GLU A 72 -0.85 0.79 2.30
CA GLU A 72 -0.97 0.61 0.85
C GLU A 72 -0.36 -0.72 0.38
N GLY A 73 -1.05 -1.37 -0.57
CA GLY A 73 -0.63 -2.66 -1.12
C GLY A 73 -1.02 -3.86 -0.27
N TYR A 74 -1.62 -3.65 0.90
CA TYR A 74 -2.23 -4.70 1.69
C TYR A 74 -3.74 -4.80 1.45
N GLN A 75 -4.25 -6.03 1.40
CA GLN A 75 -5.67 -6.31 1.22
C GLN A 75 -6.06 -7.55 2.02
N VAL A 76 -7.22 -7.47 2.68
CA VAL A 76 -7.83 -8.61 3.34
C VAL A 76 -8.73 -9.35 2.37
N THR A 77 -8.57 -10.67 2.31
CA THR A 77 -9.50 -11.58 1.64
C THR A 77 -10.17 -12.43 2.70
N PHE A 78 -11.45 -12.74 2.52
CA PHE A 78 -12.21 -13.66 3.35
C PHE A 78 -12.47 -14.95 2.55
N ASP A 79 -12.57 -16.09 3.25
CA ASP A 79 -12.78 -17.43 2.67
C ASP A 79 -11.64 -17.94 1.73
N PRO A 80 -10.43 -18.22 2.25
CA PRO A 80 -10.02 -18.14 3.66
C PRO A 80 -9.57 -16.73 4.06
N LEU A 81 -9.64 -16.43 5.37
CA LEU A 81 -9.14 -15.16 5.89
C LEU A 81 -7.62 -15.07 5.73
N THR A 82 -7.19 -14.14 4.87
CA THR A 82 -5.79 -13.87 4.58
C THR A 82 -5.53 -12.38 4.44
N LEU A 83 -4.41 -11.93 4.99
CA LEU A 83 -3.83 -10.62 4.71
C LEU A 83 -2.83 -10.78 3.56
N ASN A 84 -3.14 -10.20 2.41
CA ASN A 84 -2.32 -10.24 1.21
C ASN A 84 -1.54 -8.92 1.12
N GLY A 85 -0.22 -8.99 1.15
CA GLY A 85 0.65 -7.85 0.94
C GLY A 85 1.25 -7.80 -0.47
N PRO A 86 2.16 -6.85 -0.74
CA PRO A 86 2.80 -6.69 -2.05
C PRO A 86 3.58 -7.92 -2.55
N GLY A 87 4.05 -8.76 -1.62
CA GLY A 87 4.81 -9.98 -1.91
C GLY A 87 3.97 -11.27 -1.99
N GLY A 88 2.65 -11.20 -1.82
CA GLY A 88 1.76 -12.35 -1.70
C GLY A 88 1.09 -12.43 -0.33
N VAL A 89 0.71 -13.63 0.11
CA VAL A 89 0.09 -13.82 1.42
C VAL A 89 1.10 -13.43 2.51
N ALA A 90 0.78 -12.39 3.26
CA ALA A 90 1.57 -11.93 4.39
C ALA A 90 1.21 -12.73 5.65
N ALA A 91 -0.08 -12.89 5.93
CA ALA A 91 -0.59 -13.64 7.08
C ALA A 91 -1.91 -14.36 6.76
N SER A 92 -2.19 -15.43 7.48
CA SER A 92 -3.46 -16.15 7.53
C SER A 92 -4.12 -15.95 8.89
N GLU A 93 -5.41 -16.28 8.99
CA GLU A 93 -6.11 -16.29 10.27
C GLU A 93 -5.35 -17.10 11.33
N GLY A 94 -5.20 -16.51 12.52
CA GLY A 94 -4.48 -17.11 13.63
C GLY A 94 -2.99 -16.76 13.70
N ASP A 95 -2.40 -16.22 12.63
CA ASP A 95 -1.00 -15.80 12.64
C ASP A 95 -0.78 -14.59 13.55
N THR A 96 0.42 -14.49 14.11
CA THR A 96 0.81 -13.30 14.88
C THR A 96 1.28 -12.20 13.94
N VAL A 97 0.60 -11.07 13.96
CA VAL A 97 0.90 -9.89 13.16
C VAL A 97 1.26 -8.73 14.07
N THR A 98 2.32 -8.01 13.71
CA THR A 98 2.71 -6.74 14.31
C THR A 98 2.47 -5.63 13.31
N ALA A 99 1.67 -4.65 13.70
CA ALA A 99 1.37 -3.48 12.87
C ALA A 99 1.91 -2.23 13.55
N ARG A 100 2.84 -1.55 12.89
CA ARG A 100 3.33 -0.25 13.33
C ARG A 100 2.40 0.84 12.82
N GLY A 101 2.06 1.81 13.66
CA GLY A 101 1.13 2.85 13.29
C GLY A 101 0.74 3.78 14.43
N THR A 102 -0.49 4.29 14.34
CA THR A 102 -1.08 5.16 15.35
C THR A 102 -2.56 4.86 15.53
N GLU A 103 -3.03 4.89 16.78
CA GLU A 103 -4.45 4.81 17.09
C GLU A 103 -5.19 6.05 16.56
N ARG A 104 -6.38 5.83 16.00
CA ARG A 104 -7.29 6.88 15.52
C ARG A 104 -8.56 6.82 16.37
N ARG A 105 -8.70 7.78 17.29
CA ARG A 105 -9.81 7.82 18.26
C ARG A 105 -11.09 8.48 17.76
N ASP A 106 -10.98 9.29 16.71
CA ASP A 106 -12.07 10.12 16.20
C ASP A 106 -12.67 9.59 14.90
N VAL A 107 -12.53 8.28 14.64
CA VAL A 107 -13.10 7.61 13.47
C VAL A 107 -14.18 6.64 13.92
N MET A 108 -15.32 6.70 13.24
CA MET A 108 -16.39 5.74 13.39
C MET A 108 -16.31 4.77 12.22
N THR A 109 -16.29 3.49 12.53
CA THR A 109 -16.25 2.44 11.51
C THR A 109 -17.49 1.58 11.61
N THR A 110 -17.85 0.99 10.48
CA THR A 110 -18.88 -0.05 10.40
C THR A 110 -18.45 -1.33 11.10
N CYS A 111 -17.15 -1.62 11.24
CA CYS A 111 -16.76 -2.87 11.90
C CYS A 111 -17.07 -2.93 13.40
N GLN A 112 -17.04 -1.80 14.11
CA GLN A 112 -17.38 -1.69 15.54
C GLN A 112 -16.68 -2.73 16.46
N VAL A 113 -15.56 -3.32 16.04
CA VAL A 113 -14.83 -4.35 16.81
C VAL A 113 -13.92 -3.77 17.89
N GLY A 114 -13.63 -2.46 17.82
CA GLY A 114 -12.77 -1.75 18.75
C GLY A 114 -12.21 -0.45 18.16
N PRO A 115 -11.16 0.12 18.77
CA PRO A 115 -10.48 1.30 18.24
C PRO A 115 -9.82 1.00 16.88
N VAL A 116 -9.65 2.07 16.09
CA VAL A 116 -9.01 2.00 14.77
C VAL A 116 -7.51 2.23 14.91
N TRP A 117 -6.73 1.38 14.25
CA TRP A 117 -5.29 1.48 14.14
C TRP A 117 -4.88 1.78 12.70
N ALA A 118 -4.35 2.97 12.44
CA ALA A 118 -3.82 3.33 11.13
C ALA A 118 -2.40 2.80 11.00
N ALA A 119 -2.24 1.65 10.33
CA ALA A 119 -0.96 0.99 10.16
C ALA A 119 -0.16 1.62 9.01
N THR A 120 1.13 1.84 9.26
CA THR A 120 2.12 2.32 8.28
C THR A 120 3.05 1.21 7.82
N ASP A 121 3.21 0.15 8.63
CA ASP A 121 4.06 -1.00 8.34
C ASP A 121 3.48 -2.24 9.01
N VAL A 122 3.71 -3.41 8.40
CA VAL A 122 3.24 -4.71 8.89
C VAL A 122 4.38 -5.71 8.83
N ALA A 123 4.64 -6.35 9.96
CA ALA A 123 5.55 -7.47 10.09
C ALA A 123 4.78 -8.70 10.59
N VAL A 124 5.03 -9.85 9.99
CA VAL A 124 4.40 -11.12 10.38
C VAL A 124 5.46 -11.97 11.06
N GLY A 125 5.16 -12.44 12.27
CA GLY A 125 6.03 -13.36 12.98
C GLY A 125 5.86 -14.77 12.44
N ASP A 126 6.95 -15.50 12.24
CA ASP A 126 6.89 -16.95 12.04
C ASP A 126 6.32 -17.58 13.33
N GLY A 127 5.05 -18.01 13.28
CA GLY A 127 4.37 -18.74 14.35
C GLY A 127 4.90 -20.16 14.53
#